data_AF-A0A9E4TLV9-F1
#
_entry.id   AF-A0A9E4TLV9-F1
#
_cell.length_a   1.000
_cell.length_b   1.000
_cell.length_c   1.000
_cell.angle_alpha   90.00
_cell.angle_beta   90.00
_cell.angle_gamma   90.00
#
_symmetry.space_group_name_H-M   'P 1'
#
loop_
_entity.id
_entity.type
_entity.pdbx_description
1 polymer ?
#
loop_
_entity_poly.entity_id
_entity_poly.type
_entity_poly.pdbx_seq_one_letter_code
_entity_poly.pdbx_strand_id
1 'polypeptide(L)'
;GHYQPAFRLRDREPASSTGLALEGVKGLSSLPDVDLRIDHAAGRVVWTIEGEDYTKHYYPPNLRNCEFTPESLIGEMDYAGVDIALLHTNPMLGRDSAYLAECVQAFPDRLRSMAPVDEWRIRDDMDTVIEELTTAITVHGLHAIKFNPNTYLVSPEPWDDGVYRPFWEAATSLNVPIFFSLGPGPGEHKGESSSEEVGGYLDELMILTRWMERYPDVVCSITHGFPYRAFLEGGGVRFPEAVWEPFKNPNLSIEVCFPVRIGDMFDFPYREIWPALEEMVTRIGADHLMWGTDMPFQNRHCTFRQSRDWIEKYCEFLAKEEVDLIMGGTAARVIGIEENI
;
A
#
# COMPACT_ATOMS: atom_id res chain seq x y z
N GLY A 1 -4.54 7.77 -2.70
CA GLY A 1 -4.22 7.04 -1.46
C GLY A 1 -5.17 7.42 -0.34
N HIS A 2 -5.09 8.66 0.15
CA HIS A 2 -5.92 9.13 1.26
C HIS A 2 -6.63 10.43 0.92
N TYR A 3 -7.96 10.34 0.80
CA TYR A 3 -8.83 11.33 0.18
C TYR A 3 -9.55 12.19 1.22
N GLN A 4 -8.98 12.24 2.43
CA GLN A 4 -9.47 13.13 3.48
C GLN A 4 -9.23 14.59 3.07
N PRO A 5 -10.28 15.43 3.06
CA PRO A 5 -10.16 16.83 2.66
C PRO A 5 -9.28 17.59 3.66
N ALA A 6 -8.59 18.62 3.14
CA ALA A 6 -7.97 19.61 3.99
C ALA A 6 -9.02 20.60 4.51
N PHE A 7 -8.76 21.19 5.67
CA PHE A 7 -9.59 22.24 6.23
C PHE A 7 -8.74 23.25 6.99
N ARG A 8 -9.24 24.49 7.08
CA ARG A 8 -8.60 25.54 7.86
C ARG A 8 -8.84 25.31 9.33
N LEU A 9 -7.79 25.45 10.14
CA LEU A 9 -7.81 25.03 11.53
C LEU A 9 -8.76 25.88 12.41
N ARG A 10 -8.86 27.18 12.15
CA ARG A 10 -9.61 28.12 13.01
C ARG A 10 -11.13 27.93 12.99
N ASP A 11 -11.68 27.55 11.83
CA ASP A 11 -13.12 27.54 11.55
C ASP A 11 -13.61 26.22 10.94
N ARG A 12 -12.70 25.31 10.58
CA ARG A 12 -12.98 24.02 9.93
C ARG A 12 -13.60 24.16 8.54
N GLU A 13 -13.50 25.33 7.93
CA GLU A 13 -13.93 25.52 6.55
C GLU A 13 -13.08 24.65 5.61
N PRO A 14 -13.69 23.96 4.63
CA PRO A 14 -12.96 23.19 3.63
C PRO A 14 -11.86 24.01 2.96
N ALA A 15 -10.72 23.38 2.73
CA ALA A 15 -9.54 23.99 2.12
C ALA A 15 -8.87 23.04 1.13
N SER A 16 -7.94 23.58 0.35
CA SER A 16 -7.11 22.77 -0.55
C SER A 16 -5.77 22.39 0.09
N SER A 17 -5.24 21.24 -0.30
CA SER A 17 -3.86 20.83 -0.01
C SER A 17 -2.86 21.24 -1.09
N THR A 18 -3.29 21.91 -2.16
CA THR A 18 -2.42 22.34 -3.29
C THR A 18 -1.24 23.20 -2.83
N GLY A 19 -1.35 23.91 -1.70
CA GLY A 19 -0.21 24.67 -1.16
C GLY A 19 0.96 23.81 -0.68
N LEU A 20 0.77 22.49 -0.46
CA LEU A 20 1.85 21.55 -0.13
C LEU A 20 2.66 21.12 -1.37
N ALA A 21 2.06 21.20 -2.56
CA ALA A 21 2.65 20.80 -3.83
C ALA A 21 2.08 21.65 -4.96
N LEU A 22 2.79 22.72 -5.31
CA LEU A 22 2.36 23.68 -6.33
C LEU A 22 2.29 23.02 -7.71
N GLU A 23 1.23 23.34 -8.46
CA GLU A 23 1.04 22.79 -9.81
C GLU A 23 2.24 23.11 -10.72
N GLY A 24 2.71 22.12 -11.46
CA GLY A 24 3.86 22.24 -12.37
C GLY A 24 5.23 22.22 -11.71
N VAL A 25 5.30 22.21 -10.37
CA VAL A 25 6.56 22.07 -9.64
C VAL A 25 6.85 20.59 -9.40
N LYS A 26 7.96 20.10 -9.94
CA LYS A 26 8.43 18.71 -9.77
C LYS A 26 9.76 18.68 -9.03
N GLY A 27 9.99 17.58 -8.31
CA GLY A 27 11.23 17.30 -7.59
C GLY A 27 11.21 17.75 -6.13
N LEU A 28 11.86 16.95 -5.27
CA LEU A 28 11.91 17.15 -3.82
C LEU A 28 12.55 18.48 -3.40
N SER A 29 13.47 19.01 -4.21
CA SER A 29 14.16 20.29 -3.96
C SER A 29 13.28 21.53 -4.16
N SER A 30 12.10 21.36 -4.74
CA SER A 30 11.23 22.47 -5.17
C SER A 30 9.98 22.60 -4.28
N LEU A 31 9.91 21.85 -3.17
CA LEU A 31 8.78 21.88 -2.26
C LEU A 31 8.69 23.25 -1.55
N PRO A 32 7.48 23.82 -1.41
CA PRO A 32 7.31 25.09 -0.74
C PRO A 32 7.55 24.95 0.77
N ASP A 33 8.20 25.95 1.36
CA ASP A 33 8.29 26.05 2.82
C ASP A 33 7.00 26.64 3.38
N VAL A 34 6.17 25.76 3.92
CA VAL A 34 4.84 26.05 4.46
C VAL A 34 4.75 25.70 5.94
N ASP A 35 5.88 25.71 6.67
CA ASP A 35 5.94 25.35 8.09
C ASP A 35 5.20 24.03 8.39
N LEU A 36 5.47 23.01 7.56
CA LEU A 36 4.88 21.68 7.70
C LEU A 36 5.37 21.03 9.00
N ARG A 37 4.44 20.73 9.90
CA ARG A 37 4.73 20.24 11.26
C ARG A 37 3.69 19.26 11.78
N ILE A 38 4.05 18.53 12.83
CA ILE A 38 3.12 17.68 13.58
C ILE A 38 2.66 18.42 14.83
N ASP A 39 1.35 18.58 14.99
CA ASP A 39 0.72 19.01 16.24
C ASP A 39 0.56 17.78 17.15
N HIS A 40 1.61 17.46 17.91
CA HIS A 40 1.67 16.31 18.82
C HIS A 40 0.64 16.33 19.95
N ALA A 41 0.04 17.49 20.26
CA ALA A 41 -1.03 17.54 21.24
C ALA A 41 -2.36 17.03 20.64
N ALA A 42 -2.57 17.29 19.35
CA ALA A 42 -3.82 17.01 18.65
C ALA A 42 -3.76 15.85 17.65
N GLY A 43 -2.59 15.24 17.39
CA GLY A 43 -2.46 14.09 16.51
C GLY A 43 -2.75 14.39 15.05
N ARG A 44 -2.16 15.47 14.51
CA ARG A 44 -2.41 15.90 13.12
C ARG A 44 -1.21 16.58 12.48
N VAL A 45 -1.19 16.51 11.15
CA VAL A 45 -0.26 17.26 10.31
C VAL A 45 -0.84 18.67 10.07
N VAL A 46 -0.03 19.70 10.28
CA VAL A 46 -0.40 21.10 10.09
C VAL A 46 0.58 21.77 9.13
N TRP A 47 0.08 22.66 8.28
CA TRP A 47 0.90 23.56 7.46
C TRP A 47 0.28 24.96 7.43
N THR A 48 1.09 25.97 7.13
CA THR A 48 0.72 27.37 7.17
C THR A 48 0.89 28.02 5.79
N ILE A 49 -0.15 28.71 5.32
CA ILE A 49 -0.13 29.47 4.07
C ILE A 49 -0.67 30.87 4.38
N GLU A 50 0.09 31.92 4.02
CA GLU A 50 -0.30 33.32 4.24
C GLU A 50 -0.74 33.64 5.69
N GLY A 51 -0.12 32.96 6.67
CA GLY A 51 -0.42 33.12 8.10
C GLY A 51 -1.64 32.36 8.61
N GLU A 52 -2.28 31.54 7.77
CA GLU A 52 -3.40 30.68 8.14
C GLU A 52 -2.95 29.21 8.26
N ASP A 53 -3.37 28.54 9.33
CA ASP A 53 -3.09 27.13 9.57
C ASP A 53 -4.14 26.23 8.92
N TYR A 54 -3.66 25.18 8.27
CA TYR A 54 -4.44 24.15 7.61
C TYR A 54 -4.01 22.77 8.10
N THR A 55 -4.94 21.82 8.04
CA THR A 55 -4.69 20.43 8.42
C THR A 55 -5.52 19.51 7.54
N LYS A 56 -5.15 18.23 7.54
CA LYS A 56 -6.03 17.13 7.12
C LYS A 56 -5.85 15.97 8.10
N HIS A 57 -6.91 15.21 8.34
CA HIS A 57 -6.81 13.97 9.12
C HIS A 57 -6.21 12.85 8.27
N TYR A 58 -4.92 13.00 7.94
CA TYR A 58 -4.14 11.99 7.24
C TYR A 58 -3.99 10.72 8.09
N TYR A 59 -3.78 10.89 9.40
CA TYR A 59 -3.80 9.83 10.41
C TYR A 59 -5.14 9.80 11.16
N PRO A 60 -5.51 8.67 11.79
CA PRO A 60 -6.62 8.63 12.73
C PRO A 60 -6.47 9.67 13.85
N PRO A 61 -7.52 10.45 14.18
CA PRO A 61 -7.44 11.52 15.18
C PRO A 61 -7.06 11.08 16.60
N ASN A 62 -7.15 9.79 16.92
CA ASN A 62 -6.77 9.24 18.22
C ASN A 62 -5.25 8.96 18.34
N LEU A 63 -4.47 9.07 17.25
CA LEU A 63 -3.01 8.95 17.29
C LEU A 63 -2.38 10.30 17.69
N ARG A 64 -2.27 10.56 19.00
CA ARG A 64 -1.85 11.86 19.54
C ARG A 64 -0.54 12.40 18.95
N ASN A 65 0.45 11.55 18.68
CA ASN A 65 1.72 11.95 18.07
C ASN A 65 1.84 11.61 16.58
N CYS A 66 0.75 11.18 15.93
CA CYS A 66 0.79 10.53 14.60
C CYS A 66 1.70 9.28 14.57
N GLU A 67 1.98 8.69 15.73
CA GLU A 67 2.79 7.48 15.90
C GLU A 67 1.86 6.26 16.07
N PHE A 68 2.30 5.13 15.54
CA PHE A 68 1.67 3.84 15.75
C PHE A 68 2.75 2.79 15.98
N THR A 69 2.98 2.44 17.25
CA THR A 69 4.11 1.62 17.68
C THR A 69 3.82 0.12 17.47
N PRO A 70 4.84 -0.75 17.44
CA PRO A 70 4.62 -2.20 17.40
C PRO A 70 3.73 -2.70 18.55
N GLU A 71 3.85 -2.16 19.76
CA GLU A 71 2.96 -2.52 20.89
C GLU A 71 1.51 -2.09 20.64
N SER A 72 1.30 -0.94 20.01
CA SER A 72 -0.03 -0.46 19.64
C SER A 72 -0.68 -1.39 18.62
N LEU A 73 0.10 -1.82 17.62
CA LEU A 73 -0.33 -2.81 16.64
C LEU A 73 -0.66 -4.16 17.30
N ILE A 74 0.21 -4.67 18.18
CA ILE A 74 -0.04 -5.93 18.89
C ILE A 74 -1.31 -5.86 19.74
N GLY A 75 -1.56 -4.72 20.41
CA GLY A 75 -2.81 -4.52 21.15
C GLY A 75 -4.06 -4.58 20.27
N GLU A 76 -4.01 -3.97 19.08
CA GLU A 76 -5.10 -4.06 18.08
C GLU A 76 -5.24 -5.49 17.54
N MET A 77 -4.14 -6.17 17.25
CA MET A 77 -4.11 -7.58 16.81
C MET A 77 -4.73 -8.52 17.85
N ASP A 78 -4.35 -8.40 19.11
CA ASP A 78 -4.89 -9.23 20.20
C ASP A 78 -6.40 -8.99 20.39
N TYR A 79 -6.84 -7.73 20.29
CA TYR A 79 -8.26 -7.39 20.40
C TYR A 79 -9.08 -7.89 19.20
N ALA A 80 -8.51 -7.80 17.99
CA ALA A 80 -9.15 -8.21 16.76
C ALA A 80 -9.05 -9.71 16.52
N GLY A 81 -8.11 -10.43 17.15
CA GLY A 81 -7.84 -11.85 16.94
C GLY A 81 -6.96 -12.15 15.71
N VAL A 82 -5.96 -11.31 15.44
CA VAL A 82 -5.03 -11.44 14.30
C VAL A 82 -3.71 -12.03 14.78
N ASP A 83 -3.27 -13.12 14.14
CA ASP A 83 -2.08 -13.85 14.56
C ASP A 83 -0.78 -13.21 14.06
N ILE A 84 -0.69 -12.88 12.76
CA ILE A 84 0.53 -12.35 12.15
C ILE A 84 0.22 -11.11 11.32
N ALA A 85 1.10 -10.11 11.36
CA ALA A 85 1.06 -8.93 10.50
C ALA A 85 2.36 -8.78 9.70
N LEU A 86 2.22 -8.43 8.43
CA LEU A 86 3.34 -8.04 7.55
C LEU A 86 3.41 -6.51 7.47
N LEU A 87 4.46 -5.94 8.04
CA LEU A 87 4.68 -4.50 8.06
C LEU A 87 5.14 -4.00 6.69
N HIS A 88 4.32 -3.14 6.09
CA HIS A 88 4.67 -2.40 4.88
C HIS A 88 5.62 -1.25 5.18
N THR A 89 6.43 -0.88 4.20
CA THR A 89 7.24 0.33 4.22
C THR A 89 6.77 1.30 3.14
N ASN A 90 6.97 2.59 3.38
CA ASN A 90 6.74 3.65 2.39
C ASN A 90 7.72 4.79 2.66
N PRO A 91 8.23 5.50 1.64
CA PRO A 91 9.14 6.63 1.84
C PRO A 91 8.63 7.73 2.78
N MET A 92 7.31 7.84 2.97
CA MET A 92 6.68 8.80 3.86
C MET A 92 6.59 8.35 5.34
N LEU A 93 6.97 7.11 5.66
CA LEU A 93 6.81 6.49 6.98
C LEU A 93 8.14 5.99 7.54
N GLY A 94 8.12 5.43 8.75
CA GLY A 94 9.28 4.74 9.33
C GLY A 94 9.76 3.62 8.41
N ARG A 95 10.95 3.80 7.82
CA ARG A 95 11.52 2.91 6.79
C ARG A 95 12.97 2.51 7.09
N ASP A 96 13.47 2.79 8.29
CA ASP A 96 14.79 2.32 8.69
C ASP A 96 14.72 0.80 8.90
N SER A 97 15.54 0.05 8.16
CA SER A 97 15.49 -1.42 8.16
C SER A 97 15.94 -2.02 9.50
N ALA A 98 16.84 -1.34 10.23
CA ALA A 98 17.27 -1.79 11.56
C ALA A 98 16.14 -1.62 12.58
N TYR A 99 15.43 -0.49 12.55
CA TYR A 99 14.24 -0.27 13.38
C TYR A 99 13.13 -1.29 13.07
N LEU A 100 12.88 -1.60 11.79
CA LEU A 100 11.93 -2.65 11.41
C LEU A 100 12.34 -4.02 11.94
N ALA A 101 13.64 -4.33 11.93
CA ALA A 101 14.17 -5.55 12.51
C ALA A 101 14.01 -5.57 14.04
N GLU A 102 14.20 -4.44 14.73
CA GLU A 102 13.92 -4.32 16.16
C GLU A 102 12.45 -4.59 16.47
N CYS A 103 11.53 -4.08 15.64
CA CYS A 103 10.10 -4.36 15.78
C CYS A 103 9.79 -5.85 15.62
N VAL A 104 10.38 -6.50 14.62
CA VAL A 104 10.25 -7.95 14.41
C VAL A 104 10.85 -8.73 15.58
N GLN A 105 12.03 -8.37 16.07
CA GLN A 105 12.69 -9.03 17.20
C GLN A 105 11.92 -8.90 18.52
N ALA A 106 11.20 -7.78 18.71
CA ALA A 106 10.33 -7.59 19.86
C ALA A 106 9.11 -8.53 19.83
N PHE A 107 8.63 -8.91 18.64
CA PHE A 107 7.44 -9.74 18.44
C PHE A 107 7.63 -10.79 17.32
N PRO A 108 8.59 -11.73 17.47
CA PRO A 108 9.08 -12.57 16.37
C PRO A 108 8.06 -13.59 15.85
N ASP A 109 7.05 -13.93 16.64
CA ASP A 109 5.97 -14.84 16.23
C ASP A 109 4.74 -14.11 15.69
N ARG A 110 4.73 -12.77 15.71
CA ARG A 110 3.57 -11.94 15.38
C ARG A 110 3.85 -10.95 14.26
N LEU A 111 5.09 -10.48 14.12
CA LEU A 111 5.46 -9.46 13.14
C LEU A 111 6.43 -10.02 12.09
N ARG A 112 6.14 -9.68 10.85
CA ARG A 112 7.01 -9.80 9.68
C ARG A 112 7.15 -8.41 9.10
N SER A 113 8.18 -8.15 8.29
CA SER A 113 8.36 -6.82 7.70
C SER A 113 9.03 -6.89 6.35
N MET A 114 8.67 -5.94 5.48
CA MET A 114 9.27 -5.75 4.17
C MET A 114 10.50 -4.84 4.26
N ALA A 115 11.54 -5.13 3.48
CA ALA A 115 12.65 -4.23 3.23
C ALA A 115 12.19 -3.07 2.34
N PRO A 116 12.52 -1.81 2.71
CA PRO A 116 12.31 -0.65 1.84
C PRO A 116 13.36 -0.60 0.73
N VAL A 117 13.00 0.06 -0.36
CA VAL A 117 13.90 0.39 -1.46
C VAL A 117 13.79 1.89 -1.74
N ASP A 118 14.91 2.57 -1.92
CA ASP A 118 14.90 3.96 -2.39
C ASP A 118 14.88 4.00 -3.91
N GLU A 119 13.70 3.81 -4.50
CA GLU A 119 13.61 3.49 -5.92
C GLU A 119 14.09 4.64 -6.82
N TRP A 120 13.96 5.89 -6.35
CA TRP A 120 14.48 7.08 -7.04
C TRP A 120 16.02 7.16 -7.08
N ARG A 121 16.74 6.41 -6.23
CA ARG A 121 18.21 6.36 -6.20
C ARG A 121 18.78 5.31 -7.15
N ILE A 122 17.99 4.34 -7.60
CA ILE A 122 18.50 3.19 -8.36
C ILE A 122 19.29 3.62 -9.60
N ARG A 123 18.90 4.71 -10.28
CA ARG A 123 19.62 5.19 -11.47
C ARG A 123 21.01 5.75 -11.18
N ASP A 124 21.13 6.48 -10.07
CA ASP A 124 22.30 7.31 -9.80
C ASP A 124 23.25 6.66 -8.77
N ASP A 125 22.74 5.72 -7.96
CA ASP A 125 23.41 5.13 -6.81
C ASP A 125 23.01 3.65 -6.61
N MET A 126 22.95 2.89 -7.72
CA MET A 126 22.46 1.51 -7.75
C MET A 126 23.17 0.58 -6.76
N ASP A 127 24.51 0.62 -6.73
CA ASP A 127 25.31 -0.30 -5.93
C ASP A 127 24.99 -0.14 -4.44
N THR A 128 24.85 1.10 -3.95
CA THR A 128 24.47 1.38 -2.56
C THR A 128 23.05 0.92 -2.28
N VAL A 129 22.09 1.13 -3.20
CA VAL A 129 20.71 0.64 -3.02
C VAL A 129 20.67 -0.89 -2.95
N ILE A 130 21.48 -1.59 -3.76
CA ILE A 130 21.62 -3.04 -3.70
C ILE A 130 22.24 -3.48 -2.38
N GLU A 131 23.27 -2.79 -1.88
CA GLU A 131 23.91 -3.09 -0.59
C GLU A 131 22.95 -2.91 0.59
N GLU A 132 22.19 -1.81 0.61
CA GLU A 132 21.17 -1.52 1.62
C GLU A 132 20.06 -2.58 1.63
N LEU A 133 19.53 -2.93 0.45
CA LEU A 133 18.52 -3.97 0.29
C LEU A 133 19.04 -5.35 0.71
N THR A 134 20.25 -5.70 0.28
CA THR A 134 20.90 -6.97 0.66
C THR A 134 21.11 -7.02 2.17
N THR A 135 21.52 -5.93 2.80
CA THR A 135 21.66 -5.83 4.26
C THR A 135 20.32 -6.00 4.96
N ALA A 136 19.27 -5.34 4.48
CA ALA A 136 17.92 -5.44 5.04
C ALA A 136 17.39 -6.89 5.04
N ILE A 137 17.65 -7.65 3.98
CA ILE A 137 17.21 -9.06 3.91
C ILE A 137 18.18 -9.99 4.66
N THR A 138 19.47 -9.94 4.37
CA THR A 138 20.44 -10.97 4.82
C THR A 138 20.99 -10.75 6.21
N VAL A 139 21.06 -9.49 6.67
CA VAL A 139 21.59 -9.14 8.00
C VAL A 139 20.45 -8.85 8.97
N HIS A 140 19.47 -8.05 8.53
CA HIS A 140 18.35 -7.64 9.39
C HIS A 140 17.20 -8.64 9.38
N GLY A 141 17.18 -9.60 8.45
CA GLY A 141 16.21 -10.69 8.43
C GLY A 141 14.80 -10.22 8.06
N LEU A 142 14.67 -9.16 7.25
CA LEU A 142 13.37 -8.76 6.73
C LEU A 142 12.88 -9.78 5.67
N HIS A 143 11.56 -9.93 5.54
CA HIS A 143 10.93 -11.13 5.00
C HIS A 143 10.42 -11.00 3.56
N ALA A 144 10.39 -9.79 3.03
CA ALA A 144 9.88 -9.45 1.70
C ALA A 144 10.50 -8.11 1.25
N ILE A 145 10.33 -7.74 -0.02
CA ILE A 145 10.79 -6.46 -0.58
C ILE A 145 9.57 -5.63 -0.92
N LYS A 146 9.55 -4.35 -0.54
CA LYS A 146 8.54 -3.39 -0.98
C LYS A 146 9.12 -2.53 -2.08
N PHE A 147 8.49 -2.57 -3.25
CA PHE A 147 8.84 -1.74 -4.40
C PHE A 147 7.67 -0.81 -4.76
N ASN A 148 7.95 0.47 -4.82
CA ASN A 148 7.05 1.50 -5.32
C ASN A 148 7.70 2.09 -6.58
N PRO A 149 6.98 2.33 -7.68
CA PRO A 149 7.49 3.00 -8.88
C PRO A 149 7.91 4.47 -8.68
N ASN A 150 8.54 4.84 -7.56
CA ASN A 150 9.08 6.17 -7.29
C ASN A 150 10.31 6.51 -8.14
N THR A 151 10.79 5.57 -8.96
CA THR A 151 11.70 5.86 -10.08
C THR A 151 11.16 6.98 -10.98
N TYR A 152 9.84 7.09 -11.09
CA TYR A 152 9.15 8.16 -11.83
C TYR A 152 9.35 9.57 -11.26
N LEU A 153 9.88 9.70 -10.05
CA LEU A 153 10.31 10.99 -9.50
C LEU A 153 11.51 11.57 -10.25
N VAL A 154 12.33 10.72 -10.90
CA VAL A 154 13.59 11.12 -11.55
C VAL A 154 13.65 10.72 -13.03
N SER A 155 12.82 9.79 -13.50
CA SER A 155 12.78 9.37 -14.90
C SER A 155 11.44 8.76 -15.29
N PRO A 156 10.86 9.06 -16.47
CA PRO A 156 9.61 8.45 -16.92
C PRO A 156 9.78 7.05 -17.53
N GLU A 157 11.00 6.52 -17.60
CA GLU A 157 11.25 5.22 -18.23
C GLU A 157 10.72 4.06 -17.35
N PRO A 158 10.14 3.01 -17.96
CA PRO A 158 9.62 1.85 -17.24
C PRO A 158 10.65 1.22 -16.30
N TRP A 159 10.19 0.84 -15.10
CA TRP A 159 11.05 0.29 -14.06
C TRP A 159 11.38 -1.19 -14.24
N ASP A 160 10.75 -1.92 -15.15
CA ASP A 160 10.86 -3.38 -15.26
C ASP A 160 12.20 -3.90 -15.82
N ASP A 161 12.96 -3.06 -16.53
CA ASP A 161 14.13 -3.49 -17.29
C ASP A 161 15.14 -2.37 -17.58
N GLY A 162 16.07 -2.59 -18.53
CA GLY A 162 17.01 -1.60 -19.00
C GLY A 162 18.04 -1.28 -17.93
N VAL A 163 18.12 0.00 -17.55
CA VAL A 163 19.05 0.45 -16.51
C VAL A 163 18.73 -0.18 -15.15
N TYR A 164 17.48 -0.60 -14.91
CA TYR A 164 17.07 -1.22 -13.65
C TYR A 164 17.38 -2.73 -13.59
N ARG A 165 17.81 -3.35 -14.71
CA ARG A 165 18.05 -4.79 -14.76
C ARG A 165 19.03 -5.29 -13.69
N PRO A 166 20.20 -4.67 -13.45
CA PRO A 166 21.14 -5.19 -12.45
C PRO A 166 20.56 -5.14 -11.03
N PHE A 167 19.75 -4.12 -10.71
CA PHE A 167 19.00 -4.07 -9.45
C PHE A 167 18.04 -5.26 -9.33
N TRP A 168 17.28 -5.58 -10.38
CA TRP A 168 16.37 -6.72 -10.34
C TRP A 168 17.07 -8.07 -10.24
N GLU A 169 18.20 -8.27 -10.92
CA GLU A 169 19.00 -9.48 -10.76
C GLU A 169 19.47 -9.65 -9.30
N ALA A 170 19.88 -8.56 -8.65
CA ALA A 170 20.24 -8.60 -7.22
C ALA A 170 19.02 -8.85 -6.33
N ALA A 171 17.94 -8.08 -6.48
CA ALA A 171 16.75 -8.17 -5.65
C ALA A 171 16.08 -9.55 -5.71
N THR A 172 15.95 -10.13 -6.92
CA THR A 172 15.33 -11.45 -7.10
C THR A 172 16.21 -12.59 -6.60
N SER A 173 17.55 -12.43 -6.62
CA SER A 173 18.48 -13.41 -6.04
C SER A 173 18.38 -13.55 -4.51
N LEU A 174 17.72 -12.61 -3.82
CA LEU A 174 17.48 -12.67 -2.38
C LEU A 174 16.40 -13.69 -1.99
N ASN A 175 15.66 -14.26 -2.97
CA ASN A 175 14.67 -15.33 -2.77
C ASN A 175 13.60 -15.01 -1.71
N VAL A 176 13.19 -13.75 -1.63
CA VAL A 176 12.06 -13.29 -0.83
C VAL A 176 10.97 -12.71 -1.74
N PRO A 177 9.69 -12.73 -1.32
CA PRO A 177 8.61 -12.18 -2.13
C PRO A 177 8.76 -10.66 -2.37
N ILE A 178 8.28 -10.19 -3.52
CA ILE A 178 8.34 -8.77 -3.90
C ILE A 178 6.93 -8.18 -4.01
N PHE A 179 6.68 -7.13 -3.25
CA PHE A 179 5.40 -6.45 -3.14
C PHE A 179 5.44 -5.09 -3.85
N PHE A 180 4.51 -4.87 -4.77
CA PHE A 180 4.44 -3.69 -5.64
C PHE A 180 3.32 -2.75 -5.21
N SER A 181 3.60 -1.45 -5.06
CA SER A 181 2.56 -0.41 -4.96
C SER A 181 2.43 0.31 -6.29
N LEU A 182 1.57 -0.19 -7.18
CA LEU A 182 1.43 0.40 -8.51
C LEU A 182 0.61 1.70 -8.45
N GLY A 183 1.11 2.72 -9.15
CA GLY A 183 0.42 3.99 -9.37
C GLY A 183 -0.17 4.06 -10.78
N PRO A 184 -0.57 5.25 -11.23
CA PRO A 184 -1.02 5.45 -12.62
C PRO A 184 0.16 5.66 -13.60
N GLY A 185 1.40 5.29 -13.23
CA GLY A 185 2.58 5.51 -14.04
C GLY A 185 3.09 6.98 -14.08
N PRO A 186 4.02 7.31 -14.98
CA PRO A 186 4.73 8.61 -15.01
C PRO A 186 3.92 9.77 -15.62
N GLY A 187 2.71 9.51 -16.13
CA GLY A 187 1.85 10.54 -16.74
C GLY A 187 1.42 11.63 -15.74
N GLU A 188 1.09 12.82 -16.26
CA GLU A 188 0.45 13.86 -15.45
C GLU A 188 -1.05 13.56 -15.33
N HIS A 189 -1.48 13.11 -14.15
CA HIS A 189 -2.88 12.76 -13.90
C HIS A 189 -3.59 13.93 -13.22
N LYS A 190 -4.52 14.56 -13.94
CA LYS A 190 -5.34 15.65 -13.39
C LYS A 190 -6.69 15.10 -12.90
N GLY A 191 -6.86 15.07 -11.58
CA GLY A 191 -8.15 14.78 -10.94
C GLY A 191 -8.42 13.29 -10.67
N GLU A 192 -9.40 13.06 -9.80
CA GLU A 192 -9.84 11.72 -9.38
C GLU A 192 -10.69 11.06 -10.48
N SER A 193 -10.41 9.80 -10.80
CA SER A 193 -11.26 8.99 -11.70
C SER A 193 -11.31 9.50 -13.15
N SER A 194 -10.14 9.79 -13.71
CA SER A 194 -10.01 10.10 -15.15
C SER A 194 -9.70 8.84 -15.96
N SER A 195 -10.12 8.82 -17.24
CA SER A 195 -9.73 7.75 -18.18
C SER A 195 -8.21 7.62 -18.34
N GLU A 196 -7.47 8.71 -18.08
CA GLU A 196 -6.01 8.75 -18.09
C GLU A 196 -5.43 7.96 -16.91
N GLU A 197 -5.99 8.09 -15.70
CA GLU A 197 -5.57 7.32 -14.51
C GLU A 197 -5.77 5.81 -14.71
N VAL A 198 -6.91 5.43 -15.32
CA VAL A 198 -7.16 4.04 -15.72
C VAL A 198 -6.14 3.56 -16.73
N GLY A 199 -5.89 4.32 -17.80
CA GLY A 199 -4.92 3.97 -18.83
C GLY A 199 -3.51 3.78 -18.26
N GLY A 200 -3.05 4.73 -17.45
CA GLY A 200 -1.73 4.67 -16.83
C GLY A 200 -1.56 3.50 -15.86
N TYR A 201 -2.59 3.15 -15.08
CA TYR A 201 -2.55 1.95 -14.24
C TYR A 201 -2.51 0.65 -15.06
N LEU A 202 -3.24 0.58 -16.17
CA LEU A 202 -3.18 -0.58 -17.07
C LEU A 202 -1.80 -0.72 -17.71
N ASP A 203 -1.14 0.38 -18.06
CA ASP A 203 0.25 0.38 -18.53
C ASP A 203 1.22 -0.15 -17.46
N GLU A 204 1.03 0.23 -16.18
CA GLU A 204 1.80 -0.31 -15.05
C GLU A 204 1.59 -1.83 -14.86
N LEU A 205 0.37 -2.33 -15.06
CA LEU A 205 0.12 -3.78 -15.05
C LEU A 205 0.84 -4.50 -16.20
N MET A 206 0.97 -3.87 -17.36
CA MET A 206 1.74 -4.42 -18.48
C MET A 206 3.25 -4.39 -18.18
N ILE A 207 3.75 -3.35 -17.52
CA ILE A 207 5.13 -3.28 -17.02
C ILE A 207 5.40 -4.43 -16.04
N LEU A 208 4.52 -4.64 -15.06
CA LEU A 208 4.61 -5.76 -14.12
C LEU A 208 4.54 -7.11 -14.83
N THR A 209 3.68 -7.26 -15.85
CA THR A 209 3.61 -8.50 -16.64
C THR A 209 4.94 -8.83 -17.30
N ARG A 210 5.57 -7.84 -17.97
CA ARG A 210 6.90 -8.04 -18.57
C ARG A 210 7.97 -8.34 -17.53
N TRP A 211 7.88 -7.73 -16.34
CA TRP A 211 8.78 -8.04 -15.23
C TRP A 211 8.64 -9.51 -14.80
N MET A 212 7.40 -9.98 -14.62
CA MET A 212 7.09 -11.36 -14.25
C MET A 212 7.49 -12.38 -15.32
N GLU A 213 7.38 -12.06 -16.61
CA GLU A 213 7.85 -12.92 -17.70
C GLU A 213 9.37 -13.15 -17.65
N ARG A 214 10.12 -12.18 -17.14
CA ARG A 214 11.58 -12.24 -17.00
C ARG A 214 12.01 -12.94 -15.72
N TYR A 215 11.23 -12.80 -14.65
CA TYR A 215 11.47 -13.42 -13.34
C TYR A 215 10.31 -14.35 -12.96
N PRO A 216 10.05 -15.43 -13.72
CA PRO A 216 8.84 -16.23 -13.61
C PRO A 216 8.72 -16.98 -12.27
N ASP A 217 9.83 -17.23 -11.60
CA ASP A 217 9.88 -17.96 -10.33
C ASP A 217 9.66 -17.07 -9.10
N VAL A 218 9.59 -15.75 -9.28
CA VAL A 218 9.49 -14.82 -8.14
C VAL A 218 8.04 -14.68 -7.70
N VAL A 219 7.79 -15.01 -6.43
CA VAL A 219 6.51 -14.72 -5.76
C VAL A 219 6.36 -13.22 -5.59
N CYS A 220 5.23 -12.67 -6.02
CA CYS A 220 4.97 -11.24 -5.93
C CYS A 220 3.53 -10.90 -5.58
N SER A 221 3.31 -9.66 -5.15
CA SER A 221 1.95 -9.20 -4.87
C SER A 221 1.74 -7.71 -5.15
N ILE A 222 0.53 -7.35 -5.59
CA ILE A 222 0.08 -5.96 -5.64
C ILE A 222 -0.48 -5.57 -4.27
N THR A 223 0.07 -4.51 -3.71
CA THR A 223 -0.30 -3.95 -2.42
C THR A 223 -1.42 -2.92 -2.56
N HIS A 224 -2.22 -2.73 -1.51
CA HIS A 224 -3.34 -1.78 -1.44
C HIS A 224 -4.50 -2.05 -2.41
N GLY A 225 -4.45 -3.16 -3.15
CA GLY A 225 -5.44 -3.53 -4.15
C GLY A 225 -5.41 -2.67 -5.42
N PHE A 226 -6.45 -2.79 -6.22
CA PHE A 226 -6.64 -1.96 -7.41
C PHE A 226 -6.89 -0.47 -7.05
N PRO A 227 -6.72 0.47 -7.99
CA PRO A 227 -7.14 1.86 -7.80
C PRO A 227 -8.67 1.96 -7.89
N TYR A 228 -9.40 1.37 -6.92
CA TYR A 228 -10.85 1.19 -6.95
C TYR A 228 -11.64 2.46 -7.31
N ARG A 229 -11.15 3.64 -6.91
CA ARG A 229 -11.75 4.94 -7.23
C ARG A 229 -11.73 5.29 -8.72
N ALA A 230 -10.68 4.89 -9.43
CA ALA A 230 -10.59 5.05 -10.88
C ALA A 230 -11.57 4.13 -11.63
N PHE A 231 -12.12 3.12 -10.93
CA PHE A 231 -13.06 2.14 -11.45
C PHE A 231 -14.49 2.32 -10.93
N LEU A 232 -14.80 3.46 -10.31
CA LEU A 232 -16.15 3.74 -9.83
C LEU A 232 -17.09 3.99 -11.00
N GLU A 233 -18.13 3.15 -11.10
CA GLU A 233 -19.18 3.26 -12.10
C GLU A 233 -20.51 2.83 -11.48
N GLY A 234 -21.58 3.60 -11.72
CA GLY A 234 -22.95 3.19 -11.32
C GLY A 234 -23.16 3.00 -9.82
N GLY A 235 -22.33 3.61 -8.95
CA GLY A 235 -22.42 3.46 -7.49
C GLY A 235 -21.69 2.24 -6.93
N GLY A 236 -20.90 1.52 -7.74
CA GLY A 236 -20.02 0.45 -7.31
C GLY A 236 -18.68 0.52 -8.05
N VAL A 237 -17.93 -0.58 -8.05
CA VAL A 237 -16.65 -0.72 -8.77
C VAL A 237 -16.85 -1.65 -9.97
N ARG A 238 -16.37 -1.22 -11.14
CA ARG A 238 -16.37 -2.02 -12.37
C ARG A 238 -14.96 -2.11 -12.94
N PHE A 239 -14.41 -3.32 -12.97
CA PHE A 239 -13.08 -3.55 -13.48
C PHE A 239 -13.06 -3.68 -15.02
N PRO A 240 -12.11 -3.06 -15.71
CA PRO A 240 -11.89 -3.33 -17.13
C PRO A 240 -11.21 -4.70 -17.30
N GLU A 241 -11.57 -5.44 -18.34
CA GLU A 241 -11.09 -6.82 -18.58
C GLU A 241 -9.56 -6.98 -18.52
N ALA A 242 -8.82 -5.94 -18.88
CA ALA A 242 -7.36 -5.94 -18.87
C ALA A 242 -6.73 -6.11 -17.48
N VAL A 243 -7.43 -5.80 -16.37
CA VAL A 243 -6.83 -5.97 -15.03
C VAL A 243 -6.63 -7.44 -14.64
N TRP A 244 -7.30 -8.37 -15.33
CA TRP A 244 -7.23 -9.80 -15.04
C TRP A 244 -6.01 -10.48 -15.68
N GLU A 245 -5.46 -9.90 -16.75
CA GLU A 245 -4.37 -10.52 -17.53
C GLU A 245 -3.14 -10.88 -16.68
N PRO A 246 -2.62 -10.01 -15.79
CA PRO A 246 -1.44 -10.32 -14.98
C PRO A 246 -1.64 -11.51 -14.04
N PHE A 247 -2.87 -11.76 -13.60
CA PHE A 247 -3.21 -12.85 -12.65
C PHE A 247 -3.26 -14.24 -13.29
N LYS A 248 -2.98 -14.35 -14.60
CA LYS A 248 -2.65 -15.65 -15.20
C LYS A 248 -1.32 -16.19 -14.67
N ASN A 249 -0.47 -15.34 -14.10
CA ASN A 249 0.72 -15.78 -13.38
C ASN A 249 0.34 -16.29 -11.98
N PRO A 250 0.58 -17.58 -11.65
CA PRO A 250 0.25 -18.15 -10.33
C PRO A 250 1.10 -17.59 -9.17
N ASN A 251 2.14 -16.81 -9.48
CA ASN A 251 2.98 -16.17 -8.49
C ASN A 251 2.52 -14.75 -8.12
N LEU A 252 1.48 -14.22 -8.77
CA LEU A 252 0.94 -12.89 -8.47
C LEU A 252 -0.29 -12.97 -7.57
N SER A 253 -0.18 -12.40 -6.36
CA SER A 253 -1.33 -12.17 -5.47
C SER A 253 -1.70 -10.69 -5.38
N ILE A 254 -2.84 -10.35 -4.78
CA ILE A 254 -3.25 -8.95 -4.54
C ILE A 254 -3.94 -8.79 -3.20
N GLU A 255 -3.72 -7.64 -2.57
CA GLU A 255 -4.40 -7.27 -1.34
C GLU A 255 -5.84 -6.81 -1.55
N VAL A 256 -6.73 -7.27 -0.66
CA VAL A 256 -8.10 -6.83 -0.50
C VAL A 256 -8.13 -5.76 0.59
N CYS A 257 -7.99 -4.51 0.19
CA CYS A 257 -7.79 -3.36 1.10
C CYS A 257 -8.89 -2.28 0.94
N PHE A 258 -10.16 -2.68 0.81
CA PHE A 258 -11.25 -1.74 0.54
C PHE A 258 -11.44 -0.62 1.60
N PRO A 259 -11.41 -0.88 2.92
CA PRO A 259 -11.79 0.14 3.91
C PRO A 259 -10.98 1.44 3.83
N VAL A 260 -9.65 1.36 3.71
CA VAL A 260 -8.79 2.55 3.56
C VAL A 260 -8.96 3.22 2.19
N ARG A 261 -9.39 2.46 1.18
CA ARG A 261 -9.44 2.88 -0.22
C ARG A 261 -10.80 3.41 -0.68
N ILE A 262 -11.89 3.13 0.01
CA ILE A 262 -13.23 3.64 -0.32
C ILE A 262 -14.14 3.91 0.89
N GLY A 263 -13.65 3.73 2.13
CA GLY A 263 -14.49 3.80 3.33
C GLY A 263 -14.99 5.19 3.73
N ASP A 264 -14.60 6.26 3.04
CA ASP A 264 -15.24 7.58 3.12
C ASP A 264 -16.36 7.77 2.10
N MET A 265 -16.49 6.86 1.12
CA MET A 265 -17.52 6.90 0.08
C MET A 265 -18.65 5.92 0.36
N PHE A 266 -18.32 4.77 0.94
CA PHE A 266 -19.27 3.70 1.24
C PHE A 266 -19.26 3.39 2.74
N ASP A 267 -20.44 3.28 3.32
CA ASP A 267 -20.61 2.96 4.73
C ASP A 267 -20.34 1.48 5.00
N PHE A 268 -19.84 1.17 6.21
CA PHE A 268 -19.70 -0.21 6.67
C PHE A 268 -21.06 -0.94 6.61
N PRO A 269 -21.16 -2.18 6.07
CA PRO A 269 -20.08 -3.11 5.73
C PRO A 269 -19.67 -3.09 4.23
N TYR A 270 -19.76 -1.93 3.57
CA TYR A 270 -19.29 -1.68 2.20
C TYR A 270 -20.00 -2.53 1.14
N ARG A 271 -21.34 -2.57 1.17
CA ARG A 271 -22.14 -3.44 0.28
C ARG A 271 -21.92 -3.15 -1.20
N GLU A 272 -21.59 -1.91 -1.52
CA GLU A 272 -21.32 -1.40 -2.86
C GLU A 272 -20.07 -2.03 -3.51
N ILE A 273 -19.14 -2.57 -2.72
CA ILE A 273 -17.94 -3.26 -3.24
C ILE A 273 -18.02 -4.79 -3.20
N TRP A 274 -19.11 -5.36 -2.67
CA TRP A 274 -19.26 -6.82 -2.62
C TRP A 274 -19.24 -7.47 -4.02
N PRO A 275 -19.94 -6.93 -5.04
CA PRO A 275 -19.86 -7.50 -6.40
C PRO A 275 -18.43 -7.48 -6.96
N ALA A 276 -17.65 -6.45 -6.61
CA ALA A 276 -16.25 -6.35 -7.03
C ALA A 276 -15.38 -7.40 -6.33
N LEU A 277 -15.60 -7.68 -5.05
CA LEU A 277 -14.92 -8.77 -4.35
C LEU A 277 -15.32 -10.14 -4.90
N GLU A 278 -16.60 -10.38 -5.18
CA GLU A 278 -17.10 -11.62 -5.80
C GLU A 278 -16.48 -11.83 -7.19
N GLU A 279 -16.37 -10.78 -7.99
CA GLU A 279 -15.66 -10.82 -9.27
C GLU A 279 -14.16 -11.11 -9.09
N MET A 280 -13.49 -10.46 -8.13
CA MET A 280 -12.08 -10.75 -7.83
C MET A 280 -11.89 -12.23 -7.45
N VAL A 281 -12.72 -12.80 -6.59
CA VAL A 281 -12.64 -14.23 -6.23
C VAL A 281 -12.86 -15.11 -7.46
N THR A 282 -13.84 -14.78 -8.30
CA THR A 282 -14.14 -15.56 -9.52
C THR A 282 -13.01 -15.50 -10.55
N ARG A 283 -12.37 -14.34 -10.73
CA ARG A 283 -11.41 -14.07 -11.82
C ARG A 283 -9.96 -14.30 -11.41
N ILE A 284 -9.61 -14.06 -10.15
CA ILE A 284 -8.25 -14.17 -9.59
C ILE A 284 -8.08 -15.45 -8.75
N GLY A 285 -9.12 -15.83 -8.00
CA GLY A 285 -9.06 -16.93 -7.04
C GLY A 285 -8.76 -16.45 -5.62
N ALA A 286 -9.49 -16.97 -4.63
CA ALA A 286 -9.33 -16.59 -3.22
C ALA A 286 -7.92 -16.90 -2.67
N ASP A 287 -7.25 -17.91 -3.23
CA ASP A 287 -5.87 -18.32 -2.92
C ASP A 287 -4.79 -17.35 -3.45
N HIS A 288 -5.20 -16.27 -4.11
CA HIS A 288 -4.36 -15.17 -4.61
C HIS A 288 -4.85 -13.80 -4.08
N LEU A 289 -5.85 -13.78 -3.20
CA LEU A 289 -6.34 -12.59 -2.52
C LEU A 289 -5.88 -12.61 -1.05
N MET A 290 -5.37 -11.48 -0.57
CA MET A 290 -4.89 -11.34 0.82
C MET A 290 -5.61 -10.21 1.53
N TRP A 291 -6.16 -10.46 2.70
CA TRP A 291 -6.71 -9.40 3.53
C TRP A 291 -5.62 -8.38 3.91
N GLY A 292 -5.85 -7.12 3.54
CA GLY A 292 -4.94 -6.01 3.81
C GLY A 292 -5.69 -4.86 4.46
N THR A 293 -5.08 -4.20 5.44
CA THR A 293 -5.75 -3.14 6.19
C THR A 293 -5.19 -1.75 5.96
N ASP A 294 -3.88 -1.64 5.67
CA ASP A 294 -3.17 -0.36 5.69
C ASP A 294 -3.35 0.35 7.06
N MET A 295 -3.49 -0.42 8.14
CA MET A 295 -3.50 0.11 9.50
C MET A 295 -2.20 0.90 9.76
N PRO A 296 -2.28 2.09 10.38
CA PRO A 296 -3.45 2.66 11.06
C PRO A 296 -4.37 3.50 10.17
N PHE A 297 -4.07 3.73 8.90
CA PHE A 297 -4.83 4.66 8.05
C PHE A 297 -6.31 4.29 7.88
N GLN A 298 -6.64 3.00 7.84
CA GLN A 298 -8.04 2.57 7.77
C GLN A 298 -8.85 2.96 9.00
N ASN A 299 -8.22 3.20 10.16
CA ASN A 299 -8.94 3.45 11.42
C ASN A 299 -9.75 4.76 11.40
N ARG A 300 -9.64 5.55 10.34
CA ARG A 300 -10.52 6.68 10.02
C ARG A 300 -11.90 6.25 9.50
N HIS A 301 -12.02 5.04 8.98
CA HIS A 301 -13.20 4.54 8.27
C HIS A 301 -13.86 3.36 9.00
N CYS A 302 -13.09 2.49 9.63
CA CYS A 302 -13.60 1.43 10.51
C CYS A 302 -12.56 1.01 11.55
N THR A 303 -12.99 0.34 12.62
CA THR A 303 -12.04 -0.25 13.59
C THR A 303 -11.26 -1.40 12.97
N PHE A 304 -10.09 -1.75 13.54
CA PHE A 304 -9.29 -2.87 13.06
C PHE A 304 -10.09 -4.19 13.03
N ARG A 305 -10.89 -4.46 14.06
CA ARG A 305 -11.81 -5.62 14.05
C ARG A 305 -12.86 -5.54 12.94
N GLN A 306 -13.45 -4.36 12.70
CA GLN A 306 -14.43 -4.20 11.63
C GLN A 306 -13.82 -4.46 10.24
N SER A 307 -12.54 -4.17 10.04
CA SER A 307 -11.85 -4.47 8.79
C SER A 307 -11.72 -5.96 8.47
N ARG A 308 -11.90 -6.84 9.47
CA ARG A 308 -12.12 -8.28 9.27
C ARG A 308 -13.59 -8.61 9.13
N ASP A 309 -14.40 -8.09 10.05
CA ASP A 309 -15.80 -8.46 10.20
C ASP A 309 -16.57 -8.27 8.87
N TRP A 310 -16.28 -7.21 8.09
CA TRP A 310 -16.98 -6.96 6.82
C TRP A 310 -16.84 -8.13 5.82
N ILE A 311 -15.72 -8.85 5.84
CA ILE A 311 -15.51 -10.08 5.05
C ILE A 311 -16.16 -11.25 5.78
N GLU A 312 -15.67 -11.57 6.99
CA GLU A 312 -15.98 -12.82 7.70
C GLU A 312 -17.46 -12.97 8.09
N LYS A 313 -18.15 -11.85 8.38
CA LYS A 313 -19.52 -11.87 8.91
C LYS A 313 -20.57 -11.41 7.91
N TYR A 314 -20.20 -10.62 6.90
CA TYR A 314 -21.18 -9.98 6.03
C TYR A 314 -21.08 -10.42 4.56
N CYS A 315 -19.91 -10.86 4.08
CA CYS A 315 -19.78 -11.37 2.71
C CYS A 315 -20.27 -12.82 2.61
N GLU A 316 -21.58 -13.04 2.83
CA GLU A 316 -22.24 -14.36 2.82
C GLU A 316 -22.15 -15.10 1.47
N PHE A 317 -21.75 -14.42 0.41
CA PHE A 317 -21.51 -14.99 -0.92
C PHE A 317 -20.18 -15.76 -1.00
N LEU A 318 -19.27 -15.57 -0.04
CA LEU A 318 -18.01 -16.30 0.04
C LEU A 318 -18.22 -17.63 0.76
N ALA A 319 -17.64 -18.70 0.21
CA ALA A 319 -17.52 -19.98 0.91
C ALA A 319 -16.55 -19.83 2.09
N LYS A 320 -16.70 -20.69 3.10
CA LYS A 320 -15.84 -20.66 4.28
C LYS A 320 -14.36 -20.84 3.90
N GLU A 321 -14.08 -21.73 2.96
CA GLU A 321 -12.72 -22.01 2.49
C GLU A 321 -12.10 -20.80 1.79
N GLU A 322 -12.90 -20.02 1.06
CA GLU A 322 -12.45 -18.77 0.41
C GLU A 322 -12.14 -17.69 1.46
N VAL A 323 -12.97 -17.57 2.49
CA VAL A 323 -12.70 -16.67 3.62
C VAL A 323 -11.40 -17.06 4.33
N ASP A 324 -11.19 -18.35 4.62
CA ASP A 324 -9.98 -18.83 5.30
C ASP A 324 -8.71 -18.54 4.46
N LEU A 325 -8.79 -18.67 3.13
CA LEU A 325 -7.70 -18.29 2.22
C LEU A 325 -7.43 -16.78 2.24
N ILE A 326 -8.48 -15.96 2.07
CA ILE A 326 -8.35 -14.49 2.03
C ILE A 326 -7.80 -13.95 3.36
N MET A 327 -8.29 -14.46 4.50
CA MET A 327 -7.98 -13.93 5.82
C MET A 327 -6.63 -14.37 6.38
N GLY A 328 -5.94 -15.33 5.75
CA GLY A 328 -4.61 -15.74 6.20
C GLY A 328 -3.90 -16.77 5.33
N GLY A 329 -4.61 -17.71 4.71
CA GLY A 329 -3.99 -18.80 3.94
C GLY A 329 -3.14 -18.30 2.77
N THR A 330 -3.62 -17.32 2.01
CA THR A 330 -2.86 -16.74 0.89
C THR A 330 -1.62 -16.02 1.39
N ALA A 331 -1.73 -15.24 2.47
CA ALA A 331 -0.57 -14.55 3.05
C ALA A 331 0.47 -15.57 3.54
N ALA A 332 0.06 -16.61 4.27
CA ALA A 332 0.94 -17.67 4.74
C ALA A 332 1.74 -18.32 3.59
N ARG A 333 1.07 -18.63 2.47
CA ARG A 333 1.72 -19.12 1.25
C ARG A 333 2.73 -18.11 0.70
N VAL A 334 2.32 -16.85 0.53
CA VAL A 334 3.14 -15.80 -0.09
C VAL A 334 4.41 -15.53 0.72
N ILE A 335 4.32 -15.43 2.05
CA ILE A 335 5.48 -15.16 2.92
C ILE A 335 6.14 -16.41 3.51
N GLY A 336 5.76 -17.60 3.05
CA GLY A 336 6.42 -18.87 3.41
C GLY A 336 6.28 -19.25 4.89
N ILE A 337 5.14 -18.97 5.52
CA ILE A 337 4.83 -19.47 6.87
C ILE A 337 4.41 -20.94 6.73
N GLU A 338 5.20 -21.86 7.30
CA GLU A 338 4.81 -23.27 7.39
C GLU A 338 3.55 -23.41 8.25
N GLU A 339 2.49 -24.01 7.70
CA GLU A 339 1.26 -24.31 8.42
C GLU A 339 1.53 -25.33 9.54
N ASN A 340 1.82 -24.84 10.74
CA ASN A 340 1.47 -25.55 11.97
C ASN A 340 0.21 -24.89 12.54
N ILE A 341 -0.91 -25.02 11.82
CA ILE A 341 -2.24 -24.62 12.28
C ILE A 341 -3.07 -25.86 12.56
#